data_AF-A0A813JRY0-F1
#
_entry.id   AF-A0A813JRY0-F1
#
_cell.length_a   1.000
_cell.length_b   1.000
_cell.length_c   1.000
_cell.angle_alpha   90.00
_cell.angle_beta   90.00
_cell.angle_gamma   90.00
#
_symmetry.space_group_name_H-M   'P 1'
#
loop_
_entity.id
_entity.type
_entity.pdbx_description
1 polymer ?
#
loop_
_entity_poly.entity_id
_entity_poly.type
_entity_poly.pdbx_seq_one_letter_code
_entity_poly.pdbx_strand_id
1 'polypeptide(L)'
;MQEMIDDGRGLPEYIKKYPVYYAGPAKTPAGMPSGSFGPTTSGRMDQYVGEFQSRAGSMIMIGKGNRSKEVTDSCKKHGGFYLGSIGGVAATLSSNSIKKVEVLDMEELGMEA
;
A
#
# COMPACT_ATOMS: atom_id res chain seq x y z
N MET A 1 -2.15 -11.65 -3.14
CA MET A 1 -2.69 -11.05 -4.38
C MET A 1 -2.07 -11.59 -5.65
N GLN A 2 -0.74 -11.73 -5.76
CA GLN A 2 -0.12 -12.37 -6.94
C GLN A 2 -0.69 -13.78 -7.18
N GLU A 3 -0.76 -14.60 -6.13
CA GLU A 3 -1.41 -15.92 -6.19
C GLU A 3 -2.86 -15.86 -6.69
N MET A 4 -3.63 -14.82 -6.36
CA MET A 4 -5.00 -14.65 -6.88
C MET A 4 -5.00 -14.41 -8.40
N ILE A 5 -3.99 -13.70 -8.92
CA ILE A 5 -3.80 -13.52 -10.36
C ILE A 5 -3.42 -14.87 -11.00
N ASP A 6 -2.48 -15.59 -10.40
CA ASP A 6 -1.96 -16.85 -10.91
C ASP A 6 -3.07 -17.94 -10.94
N ASP A 7 -3.98 -17.91 -9.96
CA ASP A 7 -5.18 -18.75 -9.88
C ASP A 7 -6.33 -18.30 -10.82
N GLY A 8 -6.14 -17.22 -11.59
CA GLY A 8 -7.16 -16.67 -12.47
C GLY A 8 -8.31 -15.92 -11.79
N ARG A 9 -8.24 -15.69 -10.47
CA ARG A 9 -9.22 -14.88 -9.71
C ARG A 9 -9.09 -13.38 -9.99
N GLY A 10 -7.93 -12.95 -10.46
CA GLY A 10 -7.64 -11.55 -10.77
C GLY A 10 -7.39 -10.69 -9.54
N LEU A 11 -7.39 -9.37 -9.75
CA LEU A 11 -7.15 -8.40 -8.67
C LEU A 11 -8.45 -8.02 -7.94
N PRO A 12 -8.40 -7.91 -6.59
CA PRO A 12 -9.49 -7.35 -5.81
C PRO A 12 -9.86 -5.93 -6.25
N GLU A 13 -11.13 -5.55 -6.14
CA GLU A 13 -11.56 -4.27 -6.70
C GLU A 13 -11.05 -3.04 -5.93
N TYR A 14 -10.80 -3.20 -4.62
CA TYR A 14 -10.28 -2.10 -3.79
C TYR A 14 -8.90 -1.61 -4.25
N ILE A 15 -8.05 -2.47 -4.83
CA ILE A 15 -6.71 -2.07 -5.30
C ILE A 15 -6.75 -1.30 -6.64
N LYS A 16 -7.87 -1.39 -7.37
CA LYS A 16 -8.11 -0.63 -8.60
C LYS A 16 -8.76 0.71 -8.32
N LYS A 17 -9.57 0.78 -7.27
CA LYS A 17 -10.37 1.95 -6.92
C LYS A 17 -9.64 2.97 -6.05
N TYR A 18 -8.73 2.53 -5.18
CA TYR A 18 -8.08 3.38 -4.18
C TYR A 18 -6.55 3.37 -4.28
N PRO A 19 -5.86 4.45 -3.84
CA PRO A 19 -4.42 4.43 -3.66
C PRO A 19 -3.97 3.36 -2.67
N VAL A 20 -2.84 2.72 -2.95
CA VAL A 20 -2.28 1.64 -2.12
C VAL A 20 -1.20 2.21 -1.20
N TYR A 21 -1.45 2.19 0.10
CA TYR A 21 -0.49 2.62 1.11
C TYR A 21 0.28 1.42 1.66
N TYR A 22 1.58 1.36 1.39
CA TYR A 22 2.45 0.33 1.93
C TYR A 22 2.79 0.66 3.39
N ALA A 23 2.06 0.07 4.32
CA ALA A 23 2.24 0.26 5.74
C ALA A 23 1.64 -0.92 6.52
N GLY A 24 2.09 -1.10 7.76
CA GLY A 24 1.47 -2.00 8.72
C GLY A 24 1.24 -1.23 10.03
N PRO A 25 0.01 -1.19 10.57
CA PRO A 25 -0.29 -0.42 11.77
C PRO A 25 0.23 -1.12 13.04
N ALA A 26 0.68 -0.33 14.00
CA ALA A 26 0.83 -0.82 15.38
C ALA A 26 -0.55 -0.94 16.05
N LYS A 27 -0.60 -1.64 17.19
CA LYS A 27 -1.83 -1.78 18.00
C LYS A 27 -2.42 -0.40 18.32
N THR A 28 -3.73 -0.28 18.12
CA THR A 28 -4.48 0.95 18.41
C THR A 28 -4.67 1.14 19.92
N PRO A 29 -4.17 2.25 20.52
CA PRO A 29 -4.46 2.56 21.92
C PRO A 29 -5.95 2.82 22.15
N ALA A 30 -6.44 2.53 23.36
CA ALA A 30 -7.82 2.78 23.72
C ALA A 30 -8.20 4.27 23.53
N GLY A 31 -9.33 4.53 22.87
CA GLY A 31 -9.82 5.88 22.60
C GLY A 31 -9.12 6.63 21.45
N MET A 32 -8.15 6.01 20.79
CA MET A 32 -7.47 6.58 19.61
C MET A 32 -8.03 6.01 18.31
N PRO A 33 -8.06 6.79 17.21
CA PRO A 33 -8.52 6.30 15.90
C PRO A 33 -7.54 5.32 15.23
N SER A 34 -6.25 5.35 15.63
CA SER A 34 -5.19 4.52 15.06
C SER A 34 -4.03 4.40 16.04
N GLY A 35 -3.31 3.28 16.00
CA GLY A 35 -1.93 3.20 16.50
C GLY A 35 -0.95 3.91 15.56
N SER A 36 0.34 3.89 15.91
CA SER A 36 1.41 4.37 15.02
C SER A 36 1.34 3.65 13.67
N PHE A 37 1.23 4.41 12.59
CA PHE A 37 0.97 3.84 11.26
C PHE A 37 1.75 4.61 10.19
N GLY A 38 3.04 4.28 10.04
CA GLY A 38 3.95 4.94 9.10
C GLY A 38 4.22 4.10 7.86
N PRO A 39 4.82 4.70 6.80
CA PRO A 39 5.10 3.99 5.56
C PRO A 39 6.21 2.94 5.76
N THR A 40 6.15 1.87 4.98
CA THR A 40 7.21 0.87 4.87
C THR A 40 8.01 1.03 3.57
N THR A 41 9.15 0.34 3.47
CA THR A 41 10.06 0.46 2.31
C THR A 41 9.39 -0.06 1.03
N SER A 42 9.11 0.82 0.08
CA SER A 42 8.40 0.52 -1.18
C SER A 42 9.15 -0.43 -2.12
N GLY A 43 10.48 -0.44 -2.06
CA GLY A 43 11.32 -1.28 -2.92
C GLY A 43 11.01 -2.78 -2.86
N ARG A 44 10.48 -3.27 -1.73
CA ARG A 44 10.11 -4.69 -1.58
C ARG A 44 8.90 -5.11 -2.42
N MET A 45 8.14 -4.14 -2.94
CA MET A 45 6.93 -4.36 -3.72
C MET A 45 7.15 -4.09 -5.22
N ASP A 46 8.36 -3.73 -5.64
CA ASP A 46 8.67 -3.31 -7.03
C ASP A 46 8.28 -4.38 -8.07
N GLN A 47 8.58 -5.65 -7.78
CA GLN A 47 8.28 -6.79 -8.66
C GLN A 47 6.80 -6.96 -9.02
N TYR A 48 5.87 -6.47 -8.18
CA TYR A 48 4.44 -6.63 -8.40
C TYR A 48 3.81 -5.49 -9.22
N VAL A 49 4.47 -4.33 -9.30
CA VAL A 49 3.85 -3.11 -9.84
C VAL A 49 3.46 -3.26 -11.31
N GLY A 50 4.36 -3.83 -12.12
CA GLY A 50 4.13 -4.04 -13.54
C GLY A 50 2.87 -4.87 -13.81
N GLU A 51 2.78 -6.02 -13.15
CA GLU A 51 1.64 -6.93 -13.28
C GLU A 51 0.35 -6.27 -12.78
N PHE A 52 0.40 -5.58 -11.64
CA PHE A 52 -0.80 -4.99 -11.06
C PHE A 52 -1.34 -3.84 -11.91
N GLN A 53 -0.47 -2.94 -12.39
CA GLN A 53 -0.87 -1.81 -13.23
C GLN A 53 -1.35 -2.25 -14.62
N SER A 54 -0.83 -3.36 -15.16
CA SER A 54 -1.37 -3.96 -16.39
C SER A 54 -2.84 -4.35 -16.28
N ARG A 55 -3.34 -4.54 -15.04
CA ARG A 55 -4.72 -4.90 -14.68
C ARG A 55 -5.46 -3.75 -14.00
N ALA A 56 -5.00 -2.51 -14.21
CA ALA A 56 -5.52 -1.27 -13.63
C ALA A 56 -5.50 -1.22 -12.08
N GLY A 57 -4.70 -2.05 -11.43
CA GLY A 57 -4.47 -2.03 -9.98
C GLY A 57 -3.20 -1.28 -9.59
N SER A 58 -3.13 -0.82 -8.34
CA SER A 58 -1.93 -0.16 -7.81
C SER A 58 -1.45 1.04 -8.66
N MET A 59 -2.42 1.78 -9.21
CA MET A 59 -2.15 2.93 -10.06
C MET A 59 -1.53 4.10 -9.28
N ILE A 60 -1.88 4.25 -8.01
CA ILE A 60 -1.28 5.25 -7.12
C ILE A 60 -0.76 4.51 -5.89
N MET A 61 0.53 4.64 -5.63
CA MET A 61 1.21 3.95 -4.54
C MET A 61 1.79 4.96 -3.56
N ILE A 62 1.69 4.69 -2.27
CA ILE A 62 2.20 5.54 -1.20
C ILE A 62 3.11 4.69 -0.31
N GLY A 63 4.32 5.17 -0.02
CA GLY A 63 5.28 4.43 0.82
C GLY A 63 6.53 5.26 1.09
N LYS A 64 7.66 4.62 1.46
CA LYS A 64 8.93 5.33 1.65
C LYS A 64 10.10 4.67 0.96
N GLY A 65 11.14 5.47 0.72
CA GLY A 65 12.37 5.05 0.07
C GLY A 65 12.30 5.10 -1.45
N ASN A 66 13.48 5.00 -2.06
CA ASN A 66 13.66 4.96 -3.51
C ASN A 66 13.16 3.61 -4.06
N ARG A 67 12.84 3.60 -5.35
CA ARG A 67 12.32 2.42 -6.07
C ARG A 67 13.16 2.13 -7.31
N SER A 68 13.04 0.91 -7.82
CA SER A 68 13.74 0.45 -9.01
C SER A 68 13.27 1.19 -10.28
N LYS A 69 14.07 1.09 -11.34
CA LYS A 69 13.72 1.61 -12.67
C LYS A 69 12.46 0.96 -13.24
N GLU A 70 12.20 -0.30 -12.90
CA GLU A 70 11.03 -1.05 -13.37
C GLU A 70 9.72 -0.37 -12.96
N VAL A 71 9.68 0.21 -11.75
CA VAL A 71 8.52 0.98 -11.27
C VAL A 71 8.35 2.27 -12.07
N THR A 72 9.45 2.98 -12.36
CA THR A 72 9.41 4.18 -13.20
C THR A 72 8.87 3.86 -14.61
N ASP A 73 9.34 2.77 -15.20
CA ASP A 73 8.93 2.34 -16.54
C ASP A 73 7.47 1.88 -16.55
N SER A 74 7.04 1.15 -15.52
CA SER A 74 5.65 0.71 -15.35
C SER A 74 4.70 1.91 -15.19
N CYS A 75 5.02 2.85 -14.29
CA CYS A 75 4.25 4.07 -14.12
C CYS A 75 4.14 4.87 -15.42
N LYS A 76 5.23 5.00 -16.18
CA LYS A 76 5.22 5.67 -17.50
C LYS A 76 4.33 4.95 -18.51
N LYS A 77 4.34 3.62 -18.51
CA LYS A 77 3.55 2.79 -19.44
C LYS A 77 2.06 2.82 -19.13
N HIS A 78 1.69 2.77 -17.85
CA HIS A 78 0.30 2.60 -17.41
C HIS A 78 -0.36 3.89 -16.92
N GLY A 79 0.40 4.97 -16.73
CA GLY A 79 -0.09 6.23 -16.16
C GLY A 79 -0.18 6.20 -14.63
N GLY A 80 0.71 5.44 -13.98
CA GLY A 80 0.77 5.30 -12.53
C GLY A 80 1.61 6.36 -11.83
N PHE A 81 1.46 6.47 -10.51
CA PHE A 81 2.16 7.43 -9.66
C PHE A 81 2.69 6.77 -8.38
N TYR A 82 3.84 7.25 -7.92
CA TYR A 82 4.37 6.92 -6.60
C TYR A 82 4.54 8.19 -5.76
N LEU A 83 3.96 8.18 -4.57
CA LEU A 83 3.98 9.29 -3.61
C LEU A 83 4.85 8.89 -2.41
N GLY A 84 6.00 9.54 -2.27
CA GLY A 84 6.90 9.32 -1.15
C GLY A 84 6.38 10.00 0.12
N SER A 85 6.08 9.22 1.15
CA SER A 85 5.79 9.68 2.51
C SER A 85 7.08 9.78 3.33
N ILE A 86 7.07 10.68 4.32
CA ILE A 86 8.16 10.82 5.28
C ILE A 86 8.24 9.56 6.16
N GLY A 87 9.42 8.95 6.22
CA GLY A 87 9.69 7.80 7.10
C GLY A 87 10.02 8.25 8.53
N GLY A 88 9.67 7.43 9.52
CA GLY A 88 10.04 7.64 10.93
C GLY A 88 9.08 8.48 11.77
N VAL A 89 8.03 9.06 11.17
CA VAL A 89 7.06 9.96 11.85
C VAL A 89 5.70 9.31 12.12
N ALA A 90 5.65 8.00 12.34
CA ALA A 90 4.42 7.20 12.38
C ALA A 90 3.39 7.65 13.44
N ALA A 91 3.84 8.04 14.63
CA ALA A 91 2.95 8.52 15.70
C ALA A 91 2.29 9.87 15.33
N THR A 92 3.09 10.82 14.84
CA THR A 92 2.61 12.13 14.39
C THR A 92 1.71 12.02 13.15
N LEU A 93 2.04 11.11 12.23
CA LEU A 93 1.23 10.88 11.03
C LEU A 93 -0.15 10.34 11.41
N SER A 94 -0.18 9.29 12.25
CA SER A 94 -1.44 8.66 12.67
C SER A 94 -2.33 9.61 13.47
N SER A 95 -1.80 10.34 14.46
CA SER A 95 -2.61 11.25 15.29
C SER A 95 -3.23 12.40 14.49
N ASN A 96 -2.50 12.95 13.52
CA ASN A 96 -2.96 14.12 12.78
C ASN A 96 -3.78 13.76 11.53
N SER A 97 -3.45 12.64 10.87
CA SER A 97 -3.94 12.36 9.51
C SER A 97 -4.91 11.20 9.42
N ILE A 98 -4.80 10.20 10.31
CA ILE A 98 -5.63 8.98 10.25
C ILE A 98 -6.84 9.15 11.17
N LYS A 99 -8.04 8.99 10.61
CA LYS A 99 -9.31 9.21 11.32
C LYS A 99 -10.09 7.92 11.57
N LYS A 100 -9.83 6.87 10.80
CA LYS A 100 -10.48 5.57 10.90
C LYS A 100 -9.57 4.50 10.30
N VAL A 101 -9.52 3.33 10.91
CA VAL A 101 -8.85 2.12 10.39
C VAL A 101 -9.82 0.96 10.52
N GLU A 102 -9.97 0.19 9.45
CA GLU A 102 -10.79 -1.02 9.38
C GLU A 102 -10.02 -2.07 8.60
N VAL A 103 -10.04 -3.33 9.05
CA VAL A 103 -9.52 -4.45 8.27
C VAL A 103 -10.51 -4.70 7.14
N LEU A 104 -10.01 -4.68 5.90
CA LEU A 104 -10.85 -4.84 4.72
C LEU A 104 -10.86 -6.28 4.20
N ASP A 105 -9.71 -6.96 4.26
CA ASP A 105 -9.48 -8.27 3.68
C ASP A 105 -8.28 -8.95 4.36
N MET A 106 -8.09 -10.25 4.19
CA MET A 106 -6.92 -11.02 4.68
C MET A 106 -6.62 -10.87 6.18
N GLU A 107 -7.66 -10.83 7.04
CA GLU A 107 -7.54 -10.61 8.49
C GLU A 107 -6.57 -11.58 9.18
N GLU A 108 -6.41 -12.79 8.64
CA GLU A 108 -5.46 -13.80 9.12
C GLU A 108 -3.99 -13.36 9.09
N LEU A 109 -3.66 -12.32 8.30
CA LEU A 109 -2.30 -11.76 8.18
C LEU A 109 -1.98 -10.71 9.27
N GLY A 110 -2.94 -10.37 10.13
CA GLY A 110 -2.73 -9.47 11.26
C GLY A 110 -2.37 -8.05 10.82
N MET A 111 -1.14 -7.61 11.10
CA MET A 111 -0.69 -6.25 10.75
C MET A 111 -0.40 -6.04 9.25
N GLU A 112 -0.38 -7.12 8.47
CA GLU A 112 -0.21 -7.10 7.02
C GLU A 112 -1.54 -7.15 6.24
N ALA A 113 -2.67 -7.15 6.97
CA ALA A 113 -4.03 -7.10 6.44
C ALA A 113 -4.47 -5.67 6.03
#